data_AF-A0ABD3G5I1-F1
#
_entry.id   AF-A0ABD3G5I1-F1
#
_cell.length_a   1.000
_cell.length_b   1.000
_cell.length_c   1.000
_cell.angle_alpha   90.00
_cell.angle_beta   90.00
_cell.angle_gamma   90.00
#
_symmetry.space_group_name_H-M   'P 1'
#
loop_
_entity.id
_entity.type
_entity.pdbx_description
1 polymer ?
#
loop_
_entity_poly.entity_id
_entity_poly.type
_entity_poly.pdbx_seq_one_letter_code
_entity_poly.pdbx_strand_id
1 'polypeptide(L)'
;MLVALDNVGDSVLSSPLFKKWMGYVDDFNKKNPAKEESWFLILCSNYYDHDLGKSIDKAMKDPNTVEMAKLAEKERMKEWLEKWRYSPDHAFRSLKLNKVGEKVFLSPKFELWVKYLDDWYKAFSSNKMTMIDGIRGNYHDLELVPMLAAAEKVPSTQKLASQLQDALVDKWIAEKKTVAYLKGWLIRDASSDEMLERFTTKLNGA
;
A
#
# COMPACT_ATOMS: atom_id res chain seq x y z
N MET A 1 -16.85 -24.93 8.41
CA MET A 1 -15.39 -24.75 8.17
C MET A 1 -14.99 -25.69 7.04
N LEU A 2 -14.52 -25.16 5.90
CA LEU A 2 -14.02 -25.98 4.79
C LEU A 2 -12.54 -26.29 5.03
N VAL A 3 -12.27 -27.34 5.81
CA VAL A 3 -10.93 -27.83 6.25
C VAL A 3 -10.07 -28.38 5.09
N ALA A 4 -10.37 -28.01 3.84
CA ALA A 4 -9.66 -28.47 2.66
C ALA A 4 -9.06 -27.33 1.83
N LEU A 5 -9.35 -26.06 2.16
CA LEU A 5 -8.80 -24.91 1.43
C LEU A 5 -7.38 -24.58 1.88
N ASP A 6 -7.12 -24.69 3.18
CA ASP A 6 -5.85 -24.57 3.88
C ASP A 6 -4.73 -25.46 3.29
N ASN A 7 -5.07 -26.66 2.80
CA ASN A 7 -4.09 -27.59 2.21
C ASN A 7 -3.66 -27.24 0.77
N VAL A 8 -4.24 -26.20 0.15
CA VAL A 8 -3.93 -25.83 -1.25
C VAL A 8 -2.84 -24.75 -1.35
N GLY A 9 -2.45 -24.17 -0.22
CA GLY A 9 -1.38 -23.17 -0.13
C GLY A 9 -1.61 -21.98 -1.06
N ASP A 10 -0.55 -21.51 -1.71
CA ASP A 10 -0.58 -20.34 -2.61
C ASP A 10 -1.43 -20.53 -3.88
N SER A 11 -1.95 -21.74 -4.13
CA SER A 11 -2.79 -22.06 -5.30
C SER A 11 -4.29 -22.03 -4.97
N VAL A 12 -4.69 -21.52 -3.81
CA VAL A 12 -6.09 -21.54 -3.37
C VAL A 12 -7.04 -20.88 -4.36
N LEU A 13 -6.64 -19.78 -4.99
CA LEU A 13 -7.47 -19.03 -5.95
C LEU A 13 -7.71 -19.77 -7.28
N SER A 14 -6.91 -20.78 -7.59
CA SER A 14 -7.10 -21.64 -8.78
C SER A 14 -7.78 -22.97 -8.44
N SER A 15 -7.97 -23.28 -7.15
CA SER A 15 -8.48 -24.55 -6.68
C SER A 15 -9.92 -24.82 -7.15
N PRO A 16 -10.21 -26.02 -7.70
CA PRO A 16 -11.58 -26.43 -7.99
C PRO A 16 -12.50 -26.37 -6.76
N LEU A 17 -11.97 -26.65 -5.57
CA LEU A 17 -12.74 -26.56 -4.31
C LEU A 17 -13.14 -25.12 -4.01
N PHE A 18 -12.22 -24.18 -4.21
CA PHE A 18 -12.50 -22.76 -4.01
C PHE A 18 -13.55 -22.24 -4.99
N LYS A 19 -13.44 -22.60 -6.27
CA LYS A 19 -14.44 -22.25 -7.30
C LYS A 19 -15.83 -22.80 -6.95
N LYS A 20 -15.91 -24.06 -6.50
CA LYS A 20 -17.17 -24.68 -6.07
C LYS A 20 -17.78 -23.92 -4.88
N TRP A 21 -16.95 -23.51 -3.93
CA TRP A 21 -17.41 -22.76 -2.78
C TRP A 21 -17.90 -21.35 -3.14
N MET A 22 -17.22 -20.63 -4.02
CA MET A 22 -17.72 -19.35 -4.54
C MET A 22 -19.11 -19.50 -5.17
N GLY A 23 -19.31 -20.53 -6.01
CA GLY A 23 -20.62 -20.81 -6.61
C GLY A 23 -21.71 -21.08 -5.57
N TYR A 24 -21.37 -21.78 -4.47
CA TYR A 24 -22.29 -21.96 -3.34
C TYR A 24 -22.66 -20.63 -2.67
N VAL A 25 -21.69 -19.74 -2.42
CA VAL A 25 -21.95 -18.42 -1.82
C VAL A 25 -22.83 -17.57 -2.73
N ASP A 26 -22.56 -17.57 -4.04
CA ASP A 26 -23.38 -16.84 -5.01
C ASP A 26 -24.85 -17.32 -5.00
N ASP A 27 -25.07 -18.64 -5.01
CA ASP A 27 -26.41 -19.22 -4.96
C ASP A 27 -27.10 -18.97 -3.61
N PHE A 28 -26.33 -18.99 -2.51
CA PHE A 28 -26.83 -18.64 -1.18
C PHE A 28 -27.27 -17.18 -1.14
N ASN A 29 -26.45 -16.25 -1.62
CA ASN A 29 -26.71 -14.80 -1.61
C ASN A 29 -27.93 -14.44 -2.46
N LYS A 30 -28.07 -15.04 -3.65
CA LYS A 30 -29.26 -14.86 -4.51
C LYS A 30 -30.56 -15.27 -3.81
N LYS A 31 -30.53 -16.33 -3.00
CA LYS A 31 -31.69 -16.84 -2.26
C LYS A 31 -31.92 -16.11 -0.94
N ASN A 32 -30.89 -15.46 -0.38
CA ASN A 32 -30.90 -14.85 0.94
C ASN A 32 -30.36 -13.40 0.90
N PRO A 33 -30.98 -12.47 0.13
CA PRO A 33 -30.43 -11.13 -0.08
C PRO A 33 -30.31 -10.30 1.22
N ALA A 34 -31.13 -10.58 2.24
CA ALA A 34 -31.02 -9.92 3.54
C ALA A 34 -29.89 -10.45 4.44
N LYS A 35 -29.20 -11.52 4.02
CA LYS A 35 -28.13 -12.22 4.76
C LYS A 35 -26.94 -12.52 3.83
N GLU A 36 -26.60 -11.58 2.96
CA GLU A 36 -25.51 -11.76 2.01
C GLU A 36 -24.19 -12.07 2.75
N GLU A 37 -23.52 -13.14 2.31
CA GLU A 37 -22.24 -13.59 2.83
C GLU A 37 -21.11 -13.22 1.88
N SER A 38 -19.95 -12.88 2.43
CA SER A 38 -18.76 -12.58 1.64
C SER A 38 -18.02 -13.87 1.28
N TRP A 39 -17.84 -14.12 -0.01
CA TRP A 39 -16.94 -15.19 -0.46
C TRP A 39 -15.47 -14.83 -0.17
N PHE A 40 -15.13 -13.61 0.24
CA PHE A 40 -13.73 -13.33 0.56
C PHE A 40 -13.37 -13.72 2.00
N LEU A 41 -14.33 -13.63 2.93
CA LEU A 41 -14.08 -13.85 4.36
C LEU A 41 -13.56 -15.23 4.71
N ILE A 42 -13.87 -16.28 3.94
CA ILE A 42 -13.29 -17.60 4.21
C ILE A 42 -11.79 -17.61 3.96
N LEU A 43 -11.31 -16.88 2.94
CA LEU A 43 -9.88 -16.78 2.67
C LEU A 43 -9.19 -16.07 3.83
N CYS A 44 -9.76 -14.96 4.30
CA CYS A 44 -9.26 -14.25 5.48
C CYS A 44 -9.24 -15.09 6.76
N SER A 45 -10.19 -16.02 6.90
CA SER A 45 -10.30 -16.87 8.08
C SER A 45 -9.30 -18.03 8.08
N ASN A 46 -8.87 -18.49 6.90
CA ASN A 46 -7.98 -19.65 6.74
C ASN A 46 -6.53 -19.26 6.38
N TYR A 47 -6.30 -18.02 5.94
CA TYR A 47 -4.99 -17.51 5.55
C TYR A 47 -4.67 -16.22 6.31
N TYR A 48 -3.45 -16.16 6.85
CA TYR A 48 -2.89 -14.88 7.26
C TYR A 48 -2.80 -13.95 6.04
N ASP A 49 -3.03 -12.65 6.24
CA ASP A 49 -3.07 -11.64 5.17
C ASP A 49 -1.82 -11.68 4.26
N HIS A 50 -0.65 -11.94 4.85
CA HIS A 50 0.60 -12.10 4.12
C HIS A 50 0.60 -13.28 3.15
N ASP A 51 0.05 -14.43 3.54
CA ASP A 51 0.01 -15.64 2.71
C ASP A 51 -1.10 -15.56 1.66
N LEU A 52 -2.21 -14.89 2.01
CA LEU A 52 -3.23 -14.53 1.02
C LEU A 52 -2.65 -13.58 -0.04
N GLY A 53 -1.85 -12.59 0.36
CA GLY A 53 -1.13 -11.72 -0.56
C GLY A 53 -0.16 -12.47 -1.48
N LYS A 54 0.53 -13.51 -1.01
CA LYS A 54 1.35 -14.38 -1.89
C LYS A 54 0.50 -15.15 -2.89
N SER A 55 -0.64 -15.67 -2.45
CA SER A 55 -1.58 -16.40 -3.31
C SER A 55 -2.11 -15.50 -4.43
N ILE A 56 -2.47 -14.26 -4.10
CA ILE A 56 -2.89 -13.24 -5.07
C ILE A 56 -1.73 -12.88 -6.00
N ASP A 57 -0.52 -12.64 -5.47
CA ASP A 57 0.67 -12.33 -6.28
C ASP A 57 1.00 -13.44 -7.29
N LYS A 58 0.83 -14.71 -6.88
CA LYS A 58 1.02 -15.86 -7.76
C LYS A 58 -0.07 -15.91 -8.83
N ALA A 59 -1.33 -15.75 -8.43
CA ALA A 59 -2.47 -15.77 -9.34
C ALA A 59 -2.48 -14.60 -10.34
N MET A 60 -1.90 -13.44 -9.99
CA MET A 60 -1.72 -12.31 -10.89
C MET A 60 -0.76 -12.62 -12.06
N LYS A 61 0.13 -13.60 -11.92
CA LYS A 61 1.13 -13.97 -12.94
C LYS A 61 0.62 -14.98 -13.96
N ASP A 62 -0.50 -15.64 -13.68
CA ASP A 62 -1.10 -16.64 -14.57
C ASP A 62 -2.34 -16.03 -15.26
N PRO A 63 -2.36 -15.96 -16.61
CA PRO A 63 -3.50 -15.44 -17.37
C PRO A 63 -4.84 -16.12 -17.05
N ASN A 64 -4.83 -17.38 -16.61
CA ASN A 64 -6.05 -18.12 -16.27
C ASN A 64 -6.64 -17.72 -14.92
N THR A 65 -5.86 -17.05 -14.07
CA THR A 65 -6.25 -16.69 -12.70
C THR A 65 -6.19 -15.19 -12.42
N VAL A 66 -5.68 -14.37 -13.35
CA VAL A 66 -5.49 -12.93 -13.16
C VAL A 66 -6.79 -12.19 -12.81
N GLU A 67 -7.91 -12.55 -13.44
CA GLU A 67 -9.20 -11.89 -13.13
C GLU A 67 -9.69 -12.26 -11.72
N MET A 68 -9.50 -13.51 -11.30
CA MET A 68 -9.79 -13.94 -9.92
C MET A 68 -8.86 -13.25 -8.93
N ALA A 69 -7.59 -13.06 -9.28
CA ALA A 69 -6.62 -12.38 -8.44
C ALA A 69 -6.97 -10.90 -8.25
N LYS A 70 -7.36 -10.19 -9.32
CA LYS A 70 -7.86 -8.80 -9.24
C LYS A 70 -9.09 -8.68 -8.35
N LEU A 71 -10.02 -9.62 -8.49
CA LEU A 71 -11.23 -9.67 -7.68
C LEU A 71 -10.89 -9.91 -6.19
N ALA A 72 -9.98 -10.85 -5.90
CA ALA A 72 -9.48 -11.11 -4.55
C ALA A 72 -8.76 -9.90 -3.94
N GLU A 73 -7.89 -9.21 -4.69
CA GLU A 73 -7.20 -8.01 -4.20
C GLU A 73 -8.20 -6.87 -3.89
N LYS A 74 -9.25 -6.72 -4.72
CA LYS A 74 -10.31 -5.74 -4.49
C LYS A 74 -11.07 -6.03 -3.20
N GLU A 75 -11.53 -7.27 -2.99
CA GLU A 75 -12.23 -7.64 -1.75
C GLU A 75 -11.30 -7.54 -0.54
N ARG A 76 -10.01 -7.88 -0.70
CA ARG A 76 -9.00 -7.70 0.35
C ARG A 76 -8.93 -6.25 0.85
N MET A 77 -8.83 -5.28 -0.07
CA MET A 77 -8.84 -3.85 0.28
C MET A 77 -10.16 -3.42 0.92
N LYS A 78 -11.29 -3.97 0.47
CA LYS A 78 -12.60 -3.68 1.07
C LYS A 78 -12.66 -4.17 2.53
N GLU A 79 -12.26 -5.41 2.80
CA GLU A 79 -12.22 -5.96 4.16
C GLU A 79 -11.26 -5.18 5.06
N TRP A 80 -10.09 -4.82 4.52
CA TRP A 80 -9.12 -3.96 5.20
C TRP A 80 -9.76 -2.64 5.65
N LEU A 81 -10.53 -1.99 4.78
CA LEU A 81 -11.17 -0.72 5.06
C LEU A 81 -12.37 -0.87 6.02
N GLU A 82 -13.32 -1.72 5.66
CA GLU A 82 -14.65 -1.76 6.29
C GLU A 82 -14.68 -2.57 7.60
N LYS A 83 -13.88 -3.64 7.69
CA LYS A 83 -13.92 -4.55 8.84
C LYS A 83 -12.73 -4.34 9.77
N TRP A 84 -11.52 -4.36 9.22
CA TRP A 84 -10.31 -4.41 10.03
C TRP A 84 -9.74 -3.06 10.36
N ARG A 85 -10.15 -2.02 9.64
CA ARG A 85 -9.58 -0.67 9.75
C ARG A 85 -8.06 -0.73 9.68
N TYR A 86 -7.57 -1.37 8.63
CA TYR A 86 -6.14 -1.56 8.44
C TYR A 86 -5.48 -0.24 8.09
N SER A 87 -4.62 0.25 8.97
CA SER A 87 -4.00 1.56 8.76
C SER A 87 -3.21 1.58 7.45
N PRO A 88 -3.10 2.75 6.78
CA PRO A 88 -2.36 2.82 5.53
C PRO A 88 -0.89 2.40 5.66
N ASP A 89 -0.25 2.61 6.81
CA ASP A 89 1.12 2.11 7.05
C ASP A 89 1.18 0.58 7.05
N HIS A 90 0.18 -0.09 7.63
CA HIS A 90 0.09 -1.55 7.63
C HIS A 90 -0.19 -2.07 6.23
N ALA A 91 -1.17 -1.47 5.53
CA ALA A 91 -1.48 -1.82 4.15
C ALA A 91 -0.24 -1.74 3.24
N PHE A 92 0.61 -0.72 3.43
CA PHE A 92 1.87 -0.57 2.69
C PHE A 92 2.81 -1.78 2.90
N ARG A 93 2.96 -2.25 4.14
CA ARG A 93 3.77 -3.44 4.49
C ARG A 93 3.15 -4.73 4.00
N SER A 94 1.83 -4.87 4.10
CA SER A 94 1.08 -6.02 3.59
C SER A 94 1.19 -6.18 2.07
N LEU A 95 1.32 -5.06 1.35
CA LEU A 95 1.64 -5.03 -0.08
C LEU A 95 3.13 -5.24 -0.39
N LYS A 96 3.96 -5.40 0.65
CA LYS A 96 5.43 -5.56 0.60
C LYS A 96 6.15 -4.37 -0.03
N LEU A 97 5.51 -3.19 -0.04
CA LEU A 97 6.07 -1.99 -0.66
C LEU A 97 7.33 -1.51 0.06
N ASN A 98 7.42 -1.71 1.38
CA ASN A 98 8.58 -1.41 2.21
C ASN A 98 9.84 -2.22 1.86
N LYS A 99 9.72 -3.25 1.00
CA LYS A 99 10.85 -4.09 0.56
C LYS A 99 11.26 -3.84 -0.90
N VAL A 100 10.58 -2.96 -1.62
CA VAL A 100 10.85 -2.70 -3.04
C VAL A 100 12.06 -1.78 -3.24
N GLY A 101 12.30 -0.87 -2.28
CA GLY A 101 13.38 0.11 -2.33
C GLY A 101 13.10 1.18 -3.38
N GLU A 102 14.14 1.67 -4.06
CA GLU A 102 14.08 2.79 -5.02
C GLU A 102 12.99 2.66 -6.10
N LYS A 103 12.62 1.44 -6.47
CA LYS A 103 11.59 1.18 -7.49
C LYS A 103 10.16 1.22 -6.96
N VAL A 104 9.94 1.56 -5.69
CA VAL A 104 8.62 1.53 -5.06
C VAL A 104 7.60 2.39 -5.81
N PHE A 105 8.01 3.58 -6.27
CA PHE A 105 7.13 4.52 -6.99
C PHE A 105 6.76 4.06 -8.41
N LEU A 106 7.45 3.04 -8.94
CA LEU A 106 7.13 2.40 -10.23
C LEU A 106 6.28 1.14 -10.06
N SER A 107 6.00 0.74 -8.81
CA SER A 107 5.26 -0.48 -8.52
C SER A 107 3.77 -0.28 -8.76
N PRO A 108 3.08 -1.16 -9.50
CA PRO A 108 1.62 -1.15 -9.58
C PRO A 108 0.94 -1.30 -8.21
N LYS A 109 1.61 -1.95 -7.25
CA LYS A 109 1.11 -2.03 -5.87
C LYS A 109 1.18 -0.69 -5.13
N PHE A 110 2.05 0.23 -5.55
CA PHE A 110 2.08 1.57 -4.98
C PHE A 110 0.84 2.35 -5.42
N GLU A 111 0.44 2.27 -6.69
CA GLU A 111 -0.83 2.85 -7.16
C GLU A 111 -2.04 2.25 -6.43
N LEU A 112 -2.00 0.94 -6.17
CA LEU A 112 -3.01 0.24 -5.39
C LEU A 112 -3.11 0.81 -3.96
N TRP A 113 -1.97 1.00 -3.31
CA TRP A 113 -1.89 1.59 -1.98
C TRP A 113 -2.35 3.06 -1.96
N VAL A 114 -2.04 3.85 -2.98
CA VAL A 114 -2.52 5.24 -3.10
C VAL A 114 -4.05 5.28 -3.15
N LYS A 115 -4.68 4.39 -3.94
CA LYS A 115 -6.15 4.27 -3.97
C LYS A 115 -6.71 3.89 -2.60
N TYR A 116 -6.08 2.92 -1.93
CA TYR A 116 -6.47 2.52 -0.58
C TYR A 116 -6.37 3.69 0.42
N LEU A 117 -5.30 4.48 0.33
CA LEU A 117 -5.07 5.66 1.16
C LEU A 117 -6.18 6.72 0.94
N ASP A 118 -6.55 6.97 -0.31
CA ASP A 118 -7.65 7.89 -0.64
C ASP A 118 -8.99 7.43 -0.07
N ASP A 119 -9.29 6.14 -0.16
CA ASP A 119 -10.52 5.56 0.39
C ASP A 119 -10.51 5.55 1.93
N TRP A 120 -9.34 5.35 2.54
CA TRP A 120 -9.13 5.51 3.97
C TRP A 120 -9.44 6.93 4.45
N TYR A 121 -8.96 7.96 3.75
CA TYR A 121 -9.25 9.35 4.12
C TYR A 121 -10.73 9.70 4.03
N LYS A 122 -11.42 9.21 2.99
CA LYS A 122 -12.87 9.41 2.83
C LYS A 122 -13.64 8.74 3.97
N ALA A 123 -13.23 7.55 4.39
CA ALA A 123 -13.92 6.76 5.41
C ALA A 123 -13.65 7.25 6.86
N PHE A 124 -12.45 7.75 7.14
CA PHE A 124 -11.99 8.03 8.51
C PHE A 124 -11.47 9.46 8.70
N SER A 125 -12.22 10.44 8.17
CA SER A 125 -11.91 11.88 8.05
C SER A 125 -11.29 12.62 9.25
N SER A 126 -11.18 11.99 10.42
CA SER A 126 -10.44 12.49 11.59
C SER A 126 -8.91 12.31 11.48
N ASN A 127 -8.40 11.39 10.66
CA ASN A 127 -6.96 11.14 10.54
C ASN A 127 -6.34 11.92 9.37
N LYS A 128 -5.73 13.07 9.69
CA LYS A 128 -4.93 13.92 8.78
C LYS A 128 -3.59 13.30 8.38
N MET A 129 -3.51 11.98 8.22
CA MET A 129 -2.32 11.39 7.61
C MET A 129 -2.19 11.97 6.20
N THR A 130 -0.98 12.13 5.70
CA THR A 130 -0.70 12.51 4.31
C THR A 130 0.00 11.34 3.61
N MET A 131 0.06 11.35 2.28
CA MET A 131 0.81 10.32 1.55
C MET A 131 2.26 10.21 2.03
N ILE A 132 2.91 11.34 2.30
CA ILE A 132 4.28 11.34 2.81
C ILE A 132 4.38 10.72 4.22
N ASP A 133 3.38 10.88 5.09
CA ASP A 133 3.36 10.19 6.39
C ASP A 133 3.28 8.67 6.21
N GLY A 134 2.46 8.21 5.26
CA GLY A 134 2.31 6.78 4.97
C GLY A 134 3.62 6.14 4.50
N ILE A 135 4.36 6.86 3.66
CA ILE A 135 5.67 6.45 3.17
C ILE A 135 6.71 6.49 4.29
N ARG A 136 6.74 7.56 5.11
CA ARG A 136 7.67 7.72 6.25
C ARG A 136 7.45 6.72 7.39
N GLY A 137 6.25 6.14 7.49
CA GLY A 137 5.98 5.01 8.37
C GLY A 137 6.70 3.72 7.95
N ASN A 138 7.33 3.70 6.78
CA ASN A 138 7.93 2.52 6.16
C ASN A 138 9.35 2.74 5.64
N TYR A 139 9.70 3.97 5.29
CA TYR A 139 11.03 4.39 4.86
C TYR A 139 11.54 5.53 5.73
N HIS A 140 12.75 5.40 6.27
CA HIS A 140 13.37 6.49 7.00
C HIS A 140 13.77 7.62 6.04
N ASP A 141 13.72 8.87 6.50
CA ASP A 141 14.05 10.05 5.67
C ASP A 141 15.45 9.93 5.02
N LEU A 142 16.40 9.29 5.71
CA LEU A 142 17.75 8.97 5.20
C LEU A 142 17.73 8.19 3.87
N GLU A 143 16.81 7.23 3.75
CA GLU A 143 16.64 6.38 2.57
C GLU A 143 15.66 7.00 1.59
N LEU A 144 14.63 7.67 2.11
CA LEU A 144 13.56 8.24 1.30
C LEU A 144 14.04 9.40 0.42
N VAL A 145 14.94 10.25 0.91
CA VAL A 145 15.50 11.37 0.13
C VAL A 145 16.16 10.91 -1.18
N PRO A 146 17.15 9.99 -1.18
CA PRO A 146 17.75 9.52 -2.43
C PRO A 146 16.75 8.72 -3.28
N MET A 147 15.80 7.99 -2.69
CA MET A 147 14.74 7.32 -3.43
C MET A 147 13.85 8.30 -4.20
N LEU A 148 13.47 9.42 -3.59
CA LEU A 148 12.69 10.48 -4.24
C LEU A 148 13.50 11.16 -5.35
N ALA A 149 14.78 11.44 -5.12
CA ALA A 149 15.64 12.01 -6.16
C ALA A 149 15.84 11.07 -7.36
N ALA A 150 15.89 9.74 -7.13
CA ALA A 150 15.91 8.76 -8.22
C ALA A 150 14.58 8.73 -8.99
N ALA A 151 13.45 8.77 -8.27
CA ALA A 151 12.11 8.82 -8.87
C ALA A 151 11.86 10.12 -9.64
N GLU A 152 12.44 11.25 -9.22
CA GLU A 152 12.33 12.54 -9.89
C GLU A 152 12.97 12.53 -11.30
N LYS A 153 14.02 11.72 -11.49
CA LYS A 153 14.72 11.56 -12.77
C LYS A 153 13.96 10.71 -13.78
N VAL A 154 12.91 10.00 -13.36
CA VAL A 154 12.13 9.12 -14.23
C VAL A 154 10.85 9.85 -14.67
N PRO A 155 10.60 10.04 -15.99
CA PRO A 155 9.48 10.86 -16.46
C PRO A 155 8.11 10.47 -15.91
N SER A 156 7.84 9.18 -15.72
CA SER A 156 6.56 8.68 -15.20
C SER A 156 6.34 8.98 -13.71
N THR A 157 7.40 9.20 -12.94
CA THR A 157 7.33 9.47 -11.48
C THR A 157 7.79 10.87 -11.10
N GLN A 158 8.34 11.64 -12.05
CA GLN A 158 8.93 12.96 -11.82
C GLN A 158 8.03 13.89 -11.01
N LYS A 159 6.79 14.09 -11.49
CA LYS A 159 5.83 14.98 -10.84
C LYS A 159 5.50 14.54 -9.41
N LEU A 160 5.26 13.25 -9.21
CA LEU A 160 4.93 12.71 -7.89
C LEU A 160 6.12 12.86 -6.93
N ALA A 161 7.34 12.56 -7.40
CA ALA A 161 8.55 12.66 -6.60
C ALA A 161 8.79 14.09 -6.11
N SER A 162 8.68 15.08 -7.01
CA SER A 162 8.79 16.50 -6.64
C SER A 162 7.73 16.91 -5.62
N GLN A 163 6.49 16.46 -5.76
CA GLN A 163 5.42 16.74 -4.79
C GLN A 163 5.71 16.10 -3.42
N LEU A 164 6.27 14.89 -3.39
CA LEU A 164 6.64 14.20 -2.16
C LEU A 164 7.87 14.82 -1.48
N GLN A 165 8.84 15.34 -2.24
CA GLN A 165 9.95 16.13 -1.70
C GLN A 165 9.45 17.40 -1.02
N ASP A 166 8.56 18.15 -1.68
CA ASP A 166 7.99 19.37 -1.09
C ASP A 166 7.17 19.06 0.17
N ALA A 167 6.39 17.97 0.15
CA ALA A 167 5.64 17.50 1.31
C ALA A 167 6.56 17.04 2.46
N LEU A 168 7.70 16.43 2.16
CA LEU A 168 8.69 16.03 3.15
C LEU A 168 9.35 17.26 3.80
N VAL A 169 9.67 18.29 3.02
CA VAL A 169 10.15 19.58 3.54
C VAL A 169 9.10 20.22 4.46
N ASP A 170 7.84 20.23 4.06
CA ASP A 170 6.74 20.73 4.91
C ASP A 170 6.64 19.99 6.24
N LYS A 171 6.87 18.67 6.22
CA LYS A 171 6.92 17.87 7.46
C LYS A 171 8.08 18.27 8.33
N TRP A 172 9.29 18.43 7.79
CA TRP A 172 10.44 18.88 8.57
C TRP A 172 10.21 20.27 9.20
N ILE A 173 9.56 21.19 8.49
CA ILE A 173 9.21 22.52 9.02
C ILE A 173 8.20 22.40 10.16
N ALA A 174 7.11 21.64 9.96
CA ALA A 174 6.08 21.42 10.97
C ALA A 174 6.65 20.72 12.23
N GLU A 175 7.62 19.83 12.05
CA GLU A 175 8.37 19.15 13.11
C GLU A 175 9.46 20.02 13.75
N LYS A 176 9.62 21.27 13.30
CA LYS A 176 10.63 22.23 13.78
C LYS A 176 12.05 21.67 13.72
N LYS A 177 12.36 20.91 12.68
CA LYS A 177 13.72 20.43 12.42
C LYS A 177 14.65 21.64 12.19
N THR A 178 15.93 21.46 12.48
CA THR A 178 16.95 22.48 12.19
C THR A 178 17.82 22.04 11.03
N VAL A 179 18.43 23.00 10.32
CA VAL A 179 19.41 22.71 9.26
C VAL A 179 20.55 21.85 9.80
N ALA A 180 21.05 22.15 11.01
CA ALA A 180 22.12 21.38 11.65
C ALA A 180 21.69 19.93 11.95
N TYR A 181 20.45 19.74 12.41
CA TYR A 181 19.90 18.39 12.63
C TYR A 181 19.82 17.62 11.31
N LEU A 182 19.19 18.16 10.28
CA LEU A 182 19.05 17.48 8.99
C LEU A 182 20.41 17.16 8.37
N LYS A 183 21.37 18.10 8.39
CA LYS A 183 22.75 17.87 7.93
C LYS A 183 23.50 16.79 8.71
N GLY A 184 23.18 16.61 9.99
CA GLY A 184 23.80 15.60 10.83
C GLY A 184 23.37 14.18 10.51
N TRP A 185 22.16 14.01 9.95
CA TRP A 185 21.57 12.70 9.70
C TRP A 185 21.50 12.32 8.23
N LEU A 186 21.22 13.25 7.31
CA LEU A 186 21.09 12.94 5.88
C LEU A 186 22.41 12.47 5.25
N ILE A 187 22.29 11.66 4.19
CA ILE A 187 23.44 11.20 3.40
C ILE A 187 24.13 12.42 2.79
N ARG A 188 25.46 12.44 2.78
CA ARG A 188 26.22 13.53 2.16
C ARG A 188 26.28 13.34 0.64
N ASP A 189 25.21 13.71 -0.04
CA ASP A 189 25.11 13.69 -1.49
C ASP A 189 24.26 14.85 -2.04
N ALA A 190 24.25 14.97 -3.36
CA ALA A 190 23.53 16.04 -4.05
C ALA A 190 22.02 16.04 -3.78
N SER A 191 21.42 14.88 -3.50
CA SER A 191 19.97 14.81 -3.22
C SER A 191 19.63 15.42 -1.85
N SER A 192 20.50 15.21 -0.87
CA SER A 192 20.34 15.81 0.45
C SER A 192 20.68 17.29 0.43
N ASP A 193 21.69 17.71 -0.34
CA ASP A 193 22.01 19.13 -0.54
C ASP A 193 20.82 19.89 -1.14
N GLU A 194 20.17 19.34 -2.17
CA GLU A 194 18.97 19.91 -2.78
C GLU A 194 17.81 20.01 -1.77
N MET A 195 17.53 18.94 -1.02
CA MET A 195 16.47 18.94 -0.02
C MET A 195 16.72 19.95 1.12
N LEU A 196 17.99 20.14 1.52
CA LEU A 196 18.39 21.15 2.51
C LEU A 196 18.24 22.57 1.96
N GLU A 197 18.52 22.79 0.67
CA GLU A 197 18.29 24.06 0.00
C GLU A 197 16.79 24.40 -0.06
N ARG A 198 15.95 23.44 -0.48
CA ARG A 198 14.48 23.58 -0.47
C ARG A 198 13.96 23.91 0.93
N PHE A 199 14.44 23.19 1.94
CA PHE A 199 14.09 23.42 3.35
C PHE A 199 14.49 24.82 3.83
N THR A 200 15.73 25.25 3.57
CA THR A 200 16.23 26.56 4.00
C THR A 200 15.51 27.71 3.31
N THR A 201 15.27 27.57 2.00
CA THR A 201 14.52 28.56 1.21
C THR A 201 13.11 28.72 1.75
N LYS A 202 12.41 27.61 2.00
CA LYS A 202 11.03 27.63 2.49
C LYS A 202 10.93 28.13 3.94
N LEU A 203 11.91 27.81 4.78
CA LEU A 203 11.97 28.30 6.17
C LEU A 203 12.20 29.83 6.25
N ASN A 204 13.01 30.39 5.34
CA ASN A 204 13.32 31.83 5.33
C ASN A 204 12.25 32.68 4.60
N GLY A 205 11.39 32.06 3.80
CA GLY A 205 10.31 32.73 3.08
C GLY A 205 8.92 32.65 3.74
N ALA A 206 8.80 31.92 4.86
CA ALA A 206 7.58 31.78 5.66
C ALA A 206 7.55 32.76 6.84
#